data_AF-A0A965KV70-F1
#
_entry.id   AF-A0A965KV70-F1
#
_cell.length_a   1.000
_cell.length_b   1.000
_cell.length_c   1.000
_cell.angle_alpha   90.00
_cell.angle_beta   90.00
_cell.angle_gamma   90.00
#
_symmetry.space_group_name_H-M   'P 1'
#
loop_
_entity.id
_entity.type
_entity.pdbx_description
1 polymer ?
#
loop_
_entity_poly.entity_id
_entity_poly.type
_entity_poly.pdbx_seq_one_letter_code
_entity_poly.pdbx_strand_id
1 'polypeptide(L)'
;IAALGVEMKVDIDTNVIVKVNKNQQTTLPNVYAAGELTGIGGKDLSQIEGKIAGLAVAGIKIPKSIRRKQKRATSFANTLKRIYPIKSGWMNWSDSNTVICRCEEVTLSTLQNAVSELGASDSRTAKLLTRCGMGLCQGRICSRSVVDLVAAQLNKSPSDKDRIGTAKREVITPISLGVLAKGK
;
A
#
# COMPACT_ATOMS: atom_id res chain seq x y z
N ILE A 1 2.04 5.17 -9.18
CA ILE A 1 2.47 3.86 -9.74
C ILE A 1 1.28 2.94 -9.99
N ALA A 2 0.45 2.62 -9.00
CA ALA A 2 -0.84 1.91 -9.23
C ALA A 2 -1.70 2.55 -10.35
N ALA A 3 -1.72 3.89 -10.41
CA ALA A 3 -2.39 4.67 -11.46
C ALA A 3 -1.94 4.34 -12.89
N LEU A 4 -0.69 3.90 -13.06
CA LEU A 4 -0.13 3.55 -14.37
C LEU A 4 -0.70 2.23 -14.90
N GLY A 5 -1.40 1.44 -14.06
CA GLY A 5 -1.90 0.11 -14.44
C GLY A 5 -0.90 -1.03 -14.19
N VAL A 6 0.16 -0.79 -13.41
CA VAL A 6 1.05 -1.88 -12.98
C VAL A 6 0.31 -2.81 -12.01
N GLU A 7 0.58 -4.11 -12.09
CA GLU A 7 0.02 -5.06 -11.14
C GLU A 7 0.62 -4.86 -9.74
N MET A 8 -0.23 -5.00 -8.72
CA MET A 8 0.16 -4.99 -7.32
C MET A 8 -0.17 -6.33 -6.69
N LYS A 9 0.48 -6.62 -5.58
CA LYS A 9 0.21 -7.79 -4.75
C LYS A 9 0.27 -7.41 -3.28
N VAL A 10 -0.31 -8.25 -2.43
CA VAL A 10 -0.14 -8.17 -0.99
C VAL A 10 1.10 -8.99 -0.61
N ASP A 11 2.01 -8.38 0.14
CA ASP A 11 3.21 -9.04 0.65
C ASP A 11 2.92 -9.80 1.95
N ILE A 12 3.89 -10.57 2.44
CA ILE A 12 3.75 -11.41 3.65
C ILE A 12 3.47 -10.61 4.94
N ASP A 13 3.85 -9.34 4.97
CA ASP A 13 3.55 -8.39 6.06
C ASP A 13 2.21 -7.66 5.82
N THR A 14 1.45 -8.13 4.83
CA THR A 14 0.16 -7.63 4.36
C THR A 14 0.19 -6.26 3.66
N ASN A 15 1.36 -5.64 3.46
CA ASN A 15 1.45 -4.39 2.71
C ASN A 15 1.15 -4.59 1.22
N VAL A 16 0.58 -3.58 0.57
CA VAL A 16 0.38 -3.59 -0.89
C VAL A 16 1.65 -3.09 -1.55
N ILE A 17 2.22 -3.91 -2.42
CA ILE A 17 3.50 -3.65 -3.09
C ILE A 17 3.37 -3.85 -4.60
N VAL A 18 4.26 -3.23 -5.36
CA VAL A 18 4.34 -3.37 -6.82
C VAL A 18 4.88 -4.74 -7.17
N LYS A 19 4.21 -5.45 -8.07
CA LYS A 19 4.69 -6.73 -8.59
C LYS A 19 5.78 -6.47 -9.63
N VAL A 20 6.94 -7.07 -9.41
CA VAL A 20 8.12 -6.95 -10.27
C VAL A 20 8.75 -8.30 -10.56
N ASN A 21 9.46 -8.40 -11.68
CA ASN A 21 10.25 -9.58 -12.03
C ASN A 21 11.67 -9.53 -11.42
N LYS A 22 12.50 -10.54 -11.74
CA LYS A 22 13.90 -10.67 -11.25
C LYS A 22 14.86 -9.53 -11.66
N ASN A 23 14.43 -8.63 -12.54
CA ASN A 23 15.15 -7.48 -13.04
C ASN A 23 14.50 -6.16 -12.62
N GLN A 24 13.57 -6.20 -11.65
CA GLN A 24 12.85 -5.02 -11.14
C GLN A 24 11.91 -4.35 -12.16
N GLN A 25 11.59 -5.06 -13.24
CA GLN A 25 10.61 -4.60 -14.20
C GLN A 25 9.21 -4.93 -13.71
N THR A 26 8.29 -3.97 -13.82
CA THR A 26 6.88 -4.16 -13.52
C THR A 26 6.18 -4.96 -14.63
N THR A 27 4.87 -5.13 -14.53
CA THR A 27 4.07 -5.74 -15.59
C THR A 27 3.91 -4.85 -16.83
N LEU A 28 4.23 -3.56 -16.72
CA LEU A 28 4.26 -2.67 -17.86
C LEU A 28 5.65 -2.66 -18.50
N PRO A 29 5.74 -2.77 -19.85
CA PRO A 29 6.99 -2.61 -20.56
C PRO A 29 7.67 -1.28 -20.21
N ASN A 30 9.00 -1.30 -20.09
CA ASN A 30 9.83 -0.13 -19.81
C ASN A 30 9.55 0.61 -18.48
N VAL A 31 8.69 0.08 -17.61
CA VAL A 31 8.45 0.62 -16.27
C VAL A 31 9.09 -0.30 -15.22
N TYR A 32 9.93 0.29 -14.38
CA TYR A 32 10.68 -0.41 -13.34
C TYR A 32 10.32 0.16 -11.96
N ALA A 33 10.37 -0.69 -10.94
CA ALA A 33 10.16 -0.29 -9.54
C ALA A 33 11.18 -1.01 -8.66
N ALA A 34 11.70 -0.32 -7.66
CA ALA A 34 12.71 -0.86 -6.75
C ALA A 34 12.58 -0.24 -5.36
N GLY A 35 13.13 -0.91 -4.35
CA GLY A 35 13.08 -0.44 -2.97
C GLY A 35 11.76 -0.78 -2.29
N GLU A 36 11.35 0.04 -1.33
CA GLU A 36 10.20 -0.32 -0.47
C GLU A 36 8.87 -0.42 -1.22
N LEU A 37 8.77 0.20 -2.41
CA LEU A 37 7.65 0.04 -3.31
C LEU A 37 7.44 -1.42 -3.76
N THR A 38 8.51 -2.23 -3.74
CA THR A 38 8.50 -3.66 -4.09
C THR A 38 8.54 -4.58 -2.87
N GLY A 39 8.43 -4.01 -1.66
CA GLY A 39 8.46 -4.73 -0.38
C GLY A 39 9.41 -4.11 0.63
N ILE A 40 9.04 -4.15 1.92
CA ILE A 40 9.90 -3.63 3.01
C ILE A 40 11.17 -4.49 3.10
N GLY A 41 12.31 -3.91 2.74
CA GLY A 41 13.60 -4.60 2.65
C GLY A 41 14.73 -3.96 3.45
N GLY A 42 14.50 -2.74 3.94
CA GLY A 42 15.53 -1.87 4.48
C GLY A 42 16.42 -1.24 3.41
N LYS A 43 17.36 -0.40 3.86
CA LYS A 43 18.29 0.36 3.01
C LYS A 43 19.07 -0.55 2.06
N ASP A 44 19.67 -1.61 2.57
CA ASP A 44 20.59 -2.45 1.81
C ASP A 44 19.89 -3.15 0.64
N LEU A 45 18.72 -3.75 0.89
CA LEU A 45 17.94 -4.37 -0.19
C LEU A 45 17.50 -3.30 -1.20
N SER A 46 17.01 -2.15 -0.73
CA SER A 46 16.52 -1.09 -1.61
C SER A 46 17.61 -0.56 -2.55
N GLN A 47 18.83 -0.37 -2.06
CA GLN A 47 19.96 0.05 -2.89
C GLN A 47 20.35 -1.02 -3.93
N ILE A 48 20.33 -2.30 -3.54
CA ILE A 48 20.62 -3.42 -4.44
C ILE A 48 19.56 -3.49 -5.56
N GLU A 49 18.29 -3.36 -5.21
CA GLU A 49 17.19 -3.38 -6.17
C GLU A 49 17.25 -2.19 -7.13
N GLY A 50 17.55 -0.98 -6.62
CA GLY A 50 17.76 0.19 -7.47
C GLY A 50 18.91 -0.02 -8.47
N LYS A 51 20.00 -0.65 -8.03
CA LYS A 51 21.12 -1.01 -8.92
C LYS A 51 20.72 -2.06 -9.97
N ILE A 52 19.91 -3.06 -9.58
CA ILE A 52 19.39 -4.05 -10.52
C ILE A 52 18.49 -3.39 -11.57
N ALA A 53 17.56 -2.52 -11.15
CA ALA A 53 16.69 -1.78 -12.05
C ALA A 53 17.50 -0.92 -13.03
N GLY A 54 18.48 -0.15 -12.54
CA GLY A 54 19.32 0.70 -13.39
C GLY A 54 20.13 -0.11 -14.41
N LEU A 55 20.72 -1.24 -14.02
CA LEU A 55 21.44 -2.12 -14.95
C LEU A 55 20.50 -2.74 -15.99
N ALA A 56 19.29 -3.14 -15.58
CA ALA A 56 18.30 -3.69 -16.49
C ALA A 56 17.82 -2.66 -17.53
N VAL A 57 17.53 -1.44 -17.09
CA VAL A 57 17.19 -0.30 -17.98
C VAL A 57 18.30 -0.03 -18.98
N ALA A 58 19.56 -0.07 -18.54
CA ALA A 58 20.72 0.16 -19.42
C ALA A 58 21.04 -1.03 -20.36
N GLY A 59 20.29 -2.13 -20.30
CA GLY A 59 20.60 -3.35 -21.07
C GLY A 59 21.87 -4.08 -20.60
N ILE A 60 22.41 -3.73 -19.44
CA ILE A 60 23.65 -4.29 -18.90
C ILE A 60 23.34 -5.57 -18.11
N LYS A 61 24.12 -6.63 -18.39
CA LYS A 61 23.99 -7.90 -17.68
C LYS A 61 24.24 -7.72 -16.18
N ILE A 62 23.23 -8.03 -15.37
CA ILE A 62 23.30 -7.95 -13.91
C ILE A 62 24.32 -8.98 -13.35
N PRO A 63 25.39 -8.54 -12.66
CA PRO A 63 26.39 -9.43 -12.09
C PRO A 63 25.82 -10.43 -11.08
N LYS A 64 26.33 -11.67 -11.11
CA LYS A 64 25.93 -12.73 -10.15
C LYS A 64 26.17 -12.33 -8.70
N SER A 65 27.20 -11.53 -8.42
CA SER A 65 27.52 -11.01 -7.08
C SER A 65 26.39 -10.14 -6.52
N ILE A 66 25.77 -9.29 -7.35
CA ILE A 66 24.62 -8.46 -6.96
C ILE A 66 23.40 -9.34 -6.66
N ARG A 67 23.12 -10.34 -7.49
CA ARG A 67 22.01 -11.27 -7.24
C ARG A 67 22.18 -12.06 -5.94
N ARG A 68 23.40 -12.48 -5.60
CA ARG A 68 23.69 -13.14 -4.31
C ARG A 68 23.43 -12.21 -3.13
N LYS A 69 23.87 -10.94 -3.21
CA LYS A 69 23.59 -9.93 -2.19
C LYS A 69 22.08 -9.68 -2.04
N GLN A 70 21.37 -9.56 -3.16
CA GLN A 70 19.90 -9.42 -3.17
C GLN A 70 19.24 -10.58 -2.43
N LYS A 71 19.55 -11.83 -2.80
CA LYS A 71 18.95 -13.02 -2.17
C LYS A 71 19.17 -13.04 -0.66
N ARG A 72 20.38 -12.70 -0.19
CA ARG A 72 20.69 -12.63 1.25
C ARG A 72 19.88 -11.54 1.96
N ALA A 73 19.81 -10.34 1.39
CA ALA A 73 19.06 -9.22 1.95
C ALA A 73 17.54 -9.49 1.95
N THR A 74 16.99 -10.06 0.88
CA THR A 74 15.59 -10.51 0.82
C THR A 74 15.29 -11.57 1.87
N SER A 75 16.18 -12.54 2.06
CA SER A 75 16.00 -13.56 3.10
C SER A 75 15.95 -12.95 4.49
N PHE A 76 16.86 -12.01 4.78
CA PHE A 76 16.88 -11.29 6.05
C PHE A 76 15.61 -10.47 6.28
N ALA A 77 15.18 -9.68 5.29
CA ALA A 77 13.95 -8.91 5.35
C ALA A 77 12.71 -9.79 5.59
N ASN A 78 12.61 -10.92 4.89
CA ASN A 78 11.51 -11.86 5.07
C ASN A 78 11.49 -12.50 6.46
N THR A 79 12.67 -12.75 7.06
CA THR A 79 12.76 -13.20 8.45
C THR A 79 12.22 -12.14 9.41
N LEU A 80 12.61 -10.87 9.25
CA LEU A 80 12.11 -9.79 10.10
C LEU A 80 10.59 -9.63 10.02
N LYS A 81 10.02 -9.66 8.81
CA LYS A 81 8.56 -9.60 8.61
C LYS A 81 7.80 -10.73 9.32
N ARG A 82 8.41 -11.92 9.39
CA ARG A 82 7.83 -13.08 10.10
C ARG A 82 7.93 -12.99 11.62
N ILE A 83 9.02 -12.40 12.12
CA ILE A 83 9.25 -12.25 13.57
C ILE A 83 8.41 -11.09 14.14
N TYR A 84 8.25 -10.01 13.38
CA TYR A 84 7.55 -8.79 13.80
C TYR A 84 6.31 -8.48 12.94
N PRO A 85 5.29 -9.37 12.88
CA PRO A 85 4.07 -9.08 12.15
C PRO A 85 3.19 -8.06 12.91
N ILE A 86 2.43 -7.25 12.17
CA ILE A 86 1.36 -6.44 12.74
C ILE A 86 0.20 -7.37 13.10
N LYS A 87 0.04 -7.68 14.39
CA LYS A 87 -1.06 -8.51 14.91
C LYS A 87 -2.34 -7.69 15.05
N SER A 88 -3.50 -8.35 15.05
CA SER A 88 -4.82 -7.70 15.17
C SER A 88 -5.07 -6.96 16.50
N GLY A 89 -4.23 -7.16 17.52
CA GLY A 89 -4.42 -6.58 18.85
C GLY A 89 -4.49 -5.05 18.91
N TRP A 90 -3.91 -4.35 17.92
CA TRP A 90 -3.98 -2.88 17.86
C TRP A 90 -5.41 -2.34 17.77
N MET A 91 -6.33 -3.12 17.18
CA MET A 91 -7.74 -2.71 17.05
C MET A 91 -8.43 -2.60 18.41
N ASN A 92 -7.99 -3.36 19.40
CA ASN A 92 -8.54 -3.35 20.76
C ASN A 92 -7.97 -2.21 21.62
N TRP A 93 -6.94 -1.50 21.15
CA TRP A 93 -6.39 -0.34 21.85
C TRP A 93 -7.12 0.96 21.51
N SER A 94 -7.99 0.92 20.49
CA SER A 94 -8.76 2.08 20.02
C SER A 94 -10.12 2.13 20.71
N ASP A 95 -10.58 3.32 21.07
CA ASP A 95 -11.91 3.59 21.60
C ASP A 95 -12.82 4.26 20.56
N SER A 96 -14.08 4.52 20.94
CA SER A 96 -15.09 5.13 20.06
C SER A 96 -14.69 6.51 19.52
N ASN A 97 -13.85 7.25 20.24
CA ASN A 97 -13.43 8.61 19.90
C ASN A 97 -12.11 8.64 19.11
N THR A 98 -11.45 7.48 18.98
CA THR A 98 -10.18 7.36 18.28
C THR A 98 -10.34 7.77 16.82
N VAL A 99 -9.58 8.78 16.40
CA VAL A 99 -9.63 9.31 15.03
C VAL A 99 -8.96 8.33 14.07
N ILE A 100 -9.74 7.71 13.19
CA ILE A 100 -9.26 6.78 12.16
C ILE A 100 -8.82 7.54 10.91
N CYS A 101 -9.57 8.59 10.50
CA CYS A 101 -9.22 9.42 9.37
C CYS A 101 -9.00 10.87 9.79
N ARG A 102 -7.74 11.28 9.96
CA ARG A 102 -7.40 12.66 10.35
C ARG A 102 -7.87 13.73 9.36
N CYS A 103 -7.85 13.45 8.05
CA CYS A 103 -8.19 14.47 7.06
C CYS A 103 -9.69 14.80 6.99
N GLU A 104 -10.55 13.87 7.39
CA GLU A 104 -12.01 14.01 7.36
C GLU A 104 -12.59 13.90 8.77
N GLU A 105 -11.71 13.91 9.79
CA GLU A 105 -12.03 13.84 11.23
C GLU A 105 -12.95 12.68 11.62
N VAL A 106 -12.85 11.54 10.91
CA VAL A 106 -13.70 10.37 11.15
C VAL A 106 -13.17 9.55 12.32
N THR A 107 -14.02 9.33 13.33
CA THR A 107 -13.73 8.49 14.49
C THR A 107 -14.04 7.01 14.24
N LEU A 108 -13.60 6.13 15.15
CA LEU A 108 -13.92 4.71 15.10
C LEU A 108 -15.44 4.47 15.20
N SER A 109 -16.13 5.19 16.07
CA SER A 109 -17.60 5.07 16.21
C SER A 109 -18.35 5.43 14.93
N THR A 110 -17.95 6.50 14.23
CA THR A 110 -18.53 6.85 12.92
C THR A 110 -18.30 5.74 11.90
N LEU A 111 -17.10 5.14 11.88
CA LEU A 111 -16.80 4.03 10.98
C LEU A 111 -17.62 2.77 11.31
N GLN A 112 -17.78 2.45 12.60
CA GLN A 112 -18.59 1.31 13.04
C GLN A 112 -20.08 1.52 12.73
N ASN A 113 -20.61 2.73 12.95
CA ASN A 113 -21.99 3.08 12.61
C ASN A 113 -22.26 2.92 11.11
N ALA A 114 -21.30 3.26 10.24
CA ALA A 114 -21.44 3.04 8.81
C ALA A 114 -21.60 1.55 8.45
N VAL A 115 -21.00 0.64 9.22
CA VAL A 115 -21.14 -0.81 9.04
C VAL A 115 -22.44 -1.32 9.64
N SER A 116 -22.75 -0.96 10.90
CA SER A 116 -23.89 -1.53 11.62
C SER A 116 -25.24 -0.94 11.19
N GLU A 117 -25.33 0.37 11.00
CA GLU A 117 -26.60 1.06 10.75
C GLU A 117 -26.81 1.39 9.28
N LEU A 118 -25.73 1.77 8.57
CA LEU A 118 -25.82 2.23 7.17
C LEU A 118 -25.52 1.12 6.15
N GLY A 119 -25.20 -0.09 6.61
CA GLY A 119 -25.06 -1.28 5.76
C GLY A 119 -23.77 -1.34 4.93
N ALA A 120 -22.68 -0.70 5.36
CA ALA A 120 -21.39 -0.85 4.70
C ALA A 120 -20.92 -2.32 4.77
N SER A 121 -20.84 -2.98 3.61
CA SER A 121 -20.44 -4.39 3.49
C SER A 121 -18.98 -4.59 3.08
N ASP A 122 -18.27 -3.49 2.78
CA ASP A 122 -16.84 -3.47 2.46
C ASP A 122 -16.22 -2.10 2.74
N SER A 123 -14.88 -2.04 2.67
CA SER A 123 -14.11 -0.81 2.91
C SER A 123 -14.42 0.32 1.91
N ARG A 124 -14.85 -0.03 0.69
CA ARG A 124 -15.21 0.94 -0.35
C ARG A 124 -16.52 1.65 0.01
N THR A 125 -17.50 0.89 0.46
CA THR A 125 -18.82 1.38 0.87
C THR A 125 -18.68 2.19 2.16
N ALA A 126 -17.90 1.71 3.13
CA ALA A 126 -17.57 2.47 4.33
C ALA A 126 -16.89 3.81 4.00
N LYS A 127 -15.98 3.84 3.02
CA LYS A 127 -15.38 5.09 2.50
C LYS A 127 -16.43 6.03 1.91
N LEU A 128 -17.40 5.53 1.14
CA LEU A 128 -18.44 6.38 0.55
C LEU A 128 -19.37 6.99 1.61
N LEU A 129 -19.70 6.22 2.65
CA LEU A 129 -20.61 6.65 3.71
C LEU A 129 -19.95 7.58 4.74
N THR A 130 -18.65 7.39 5.00
CA THR A 130 -17.93 8.15 6.05
C THR A 130 -16.96 9.18 5.51
N ARG A 131 -16.69 9.18 4.20
CA ARG A 131 -15.62 9.93 3.53
C ARG A 131 -14.19 9.51 3.93
N CYS A 132 -14.01 8.44 4.72
CA CYS A 132 -12.69 7.93 5.07
C CYS A 132 -11.76 7.77 3.85
N GLY A 133 -10.61 8.46 3.89
CA GLY A 133 -9.62 8.40 2.82
C GLY A 133 -9.95 9.25 1.58
N MET A 134 -10.96 10.13 1.66
CA MET A 134 -11.28 11.12 0.61
C MET A 134 -10.63 12.49 0.83
N GLY A 135 -10.06 12.75 2.01
CA GLY A 135 -9.37 14.01 2.29
C GLY A 135 -8.00 14.15 1.61
N LEU A 136 -7.26 15.20 1.95
CA LEU A 136 -6.01 15.58 1.26
C LEU A 136 -4.96 14.45 1.15
N CYS A 137 -4.85 13.59 2.16
CA CYS A 137 -3.92 12.45 2.10
C CYS A 137 -4.34 11.34 1.12
N GLN A 138 -5.58 11.37 0.62
CA GLN A 138 -6.17 10.37 -0.27
C GLN A 138 -6.02 8.94 0.28
N GLY A 139 -6.30 8.78 1.58
CA GLY A 139 -6.27 7.50 2.27
C GLY A 139 -4.88 6.91 2.51
N ARG A 140 -3.78 7.62 2.26
CA ARG A 140 -2.41 7.11 2.50
C ARG A 140 -2.17 6.61 3.91
N ILE A 141 -2.84 7.25 4.87
CA ILE A 141 -2.66 6.99 6.30
C ILE A 141 -3.72 6.00 6.79
N CYS A 142 -4.99 6.29 6.52
CA CYS A 142 -6.10 5.56 7.13
C CYS A 142 -6.57 4.34 6.34
N SER A 143 -6.26 4.21 5.04
CA SER A 143 -6.95 3.21 4.20
C SER A 143 -6.71 1.78 4.67
N ARG A 144 -5.50 1.49 5.14
CA ARG A 144 -5.15 0.19 5.67
C ARG A 144 -5.97 -0.13 6.93
N SER A 145 -6.01 0.80 7.88
CA SER A 145 -6.79 0.65 9.11
C SER A 145 -8.27 0.52 8.84
N VAL A 146 -8.83 1.30 7.90
CA VAL A 146 -10.23 1.21 7.49
C VAL A 146 -10.56 -0.17 6.93
N VAL A 147 -9.70 -0.73 6.07
CA VAL A 147 -9.86 -2.09 5.54
C VAL A 147 -9.89 -3.12 6.67
N ASP A 148 -8.93 -3.05 7.60
CA ASP A 148 -8.82 -4.00 8.71
C ASP A 148 -10.01 -3.89 9.68
N LEU A 149 -10.41 -2.67 10.06
CA LEU A 149 -11.51 -2.41 11.00
C LEU A 149 -12.87 -2.80 10.43
N VAL A 150 -13.15 -2.46 9.17
CA VAL A 150 -14.42 -2.82 8.52
C VAL A 150 -14.53 -4.34 8.38
N ALA A 151 -13.45 -5.02 7.99
CA ALA A 151 -13.44 -6.48 7.90
C ALA A 151 -13.67 -7.12 9.29
N ALA A 152 -13.00 -6.61 10.33
CA ALA A 152 -13.18 -7.08 11.70
C ALA A 152 -14.63 -6.91 12.17
N GLN A 153 -15.25 -5.75 11.95
CA GLN A 153 -16.65 -5.48 12.29
C GLN A 153 -17.62 -6.42 11.56
N LEU A 154 -17.29 -6.82 10.33
CA LEU A 154 -18.05 -7.77 9.52
C LEU A 154 -17.73 -9.25 9.85
N ASN A 155 -16.89 -9.52 10.85
CA ASN A 155 -16.40 -10.86 11.21
C ASN A 155 -15.73 -11.60 10.03
N LYS A 156 -14.94 -10.88 9.23
CA LYS A 156 -14.22 -11.40 8.07
C LYS A 156 -12.75 -11.02 8.11
N SER A 157 -11.92 -11.78 7.41
CA SER A 157 -10.54 -11.38 7.13
C SER A 157 -10.50 -10.41 5.94
N PRO A 158 -9.68 -9.35 5.98
CA PRO A 158 -9.51 -8.46 4.84
C PRO A 158 -8.97 -9.20 3.62
N SER A 159 -9.61 -9.04 2.46
CA SER A 159 -9.14 -9.68 1.23
C SER A 159 -8.00 -8.89 0.58
N ASP A 160 -7.17 -9.57 -0.21
CA ASP A 160 -6.12 -8.90 -1.00
C ASP A 160 -6.72 -7.86 -1.96
N LYS A 161 -7.91 -8.15 -2.50
CA LYS A 161 -8.66 -7.23 -3.36
C LYS A 161 -9.01 -5.93 -2.62
N ASP A 162 -9.44 -6.02 -1.36
CA ASP A 162 -9.75 -4.83 -0.55
C ASP A 162 -8.49 -4.00 -0.31
N ARG A 163 -7.39 -4.66 0.07
CA ARG A 163 -6.10 -4.00 0.29
C ARG A 163 -5.63 -3.26 -0.95
N ILE A 164 -5.54 -3.98 -2.08
CA ILE A 164 -5.10 -3.46 -3.38
C ILE A 164 -6.02 -2.34 -3.86
N GLY A 165 -7.33 -2.48 -3.67
CA GLY A 165 -8.33 -1.48 -4.06
C GLY A 165 -8.10 -0.10 -3.44
N THR A 166 -7.50 -0.04 -2.25
CA THR A 166 -7.19 1.24 -1.59
C THR A 166 -5.92 1.94 -2.09
N ALA A 167 -5.08 1.25 -2.86
CA ALA A 167 -3.80 1.79 -3.29
C ALA A 167 -3.90 2.68 -4.56
N LYS A 168 -5.00 2.57 -5.32
CA LYS A 168 -5.20 3.33 -6.56
C LYS A 168 -5.53 4.81 -6.30
N ARG A 169 -4.79 5.70 -6.95
CA ARG A 169 -4.95 7.16 -6.89
C ARG A 169 -4.60 7.73 -8.26
N GLU A 170 -5.55 8.36 -8.94
CA GLU A 170 -5.33 8.87 -10.31
C GLU A 170 -4.31 10.02 -10.30
N VAL A 171 -4.52 10.99 -9.40
CA VAL A 171 -3.56 12.07 -9.18
C VAL A 171 -2.75 11.74 -7.92
N ILE A 172 -1.43 11.66 -8.06
CA ILE A 172 -0.55 11.29 -6.95
C ILE A 172 -0.61 12.39 -5.88
N THR A 173 -0.43 13.66 -6.23
CA THR A 173 -0.52 14.77 -5.28
C THR A 173 -1.53 15.80 -5.76
N PRO A 174 -2.36 16.38 -4.88
CA PRO A 174 -3.26 17.46 -5.29
C PRO A 174 -2.48 18.56 -6.01
N ILE A 175 -3.00 18.97 -7.17
CA ILE A 175 -2.53 20.12 -7.94
C ILE A 175 -3.69 21.09 -8.11
N SER A 176 -3.39 22.38 -8.16
CA SER A 176 -4.46 23.37 -8.35
C SER A 176 -5.09 23.22 -9.74
N LEU A 177 -6.40 23.51 -9.84
CA LEU A 177 -7.09 23.53 -11.13
C LEU A 177 -6.45 24.53 -12.10
N GLY A 178 -5.90 25.64 -11.60
CA GLY A 178 -5.19 26.61 -12.41
C GLY A 178 -3.90 26.08 -13.04
N VAL A 179 -3.23 25.09 -12.42
CA VAL A 179 -2.09 24.39 -13.04
C VAL A 179 -2.57 23.48 -14.16
N LEU A 180 -3.63 22.70 -13.93
CA LEU A 180 -4.23 21.84 -14.96
C LEU A 180 -4.76 22.65 -16.15
N ALA A 181 -5.47 23.75 -15.90
CA ALA A 181 -6.07 24.59 -16.94
C ALA A 181 -5.03 25.30 -17.82
N LYS A 182 -3.81 25.51 -17.32
CA LYS A 182 -2.71 26.11 -18.10
C LYS A 182 -2.11 25.15 -19.12
N GLY A 183 -2.46 23.85 -19.09
CA GLY A 183 -2.00 22.86 -20.08
C GLY A 183 -0.48 22.70 -20.17
N LYS A 184 0.25 23.08 -19.11
CA LYS A 184 1.71 22.93 -19.01
C LYS A 184 2.05 21.70 -18.17
#